data_AF-A0A3A5ZD82-F1
#
_entry.id   AF-A0A3A5ZD82-F1
#
_cell.length_a   1.000
_cell.length_b   1.000
_cell.length_c   1.000
_cell.angle_alpha   90.00
_cell.angle_beta   90.00
_cell.angle_gamma   90.00
#
_symmetry.space_group_name_H-M   'P 1'
#
loop_
_entity.id
_entity.type
_entity.pdbx_description
1 polymer ?
#
loop_
_entity_poly.entity_id
_entity_poly.type
_entity_poly.pdbx_seq_one_letter_code
_entity_poly.pdbx_strand_id
1 'polypeptide(L)'
;MINPNTKVFENYTDESFLYGWCNVCQTGRTLTDVEDVKAIIDNNFSKFCEKNGCEPGYVICTIVWKDDNGCEEVKIKMSSDSRDDDDFFFYCDSLTELKALCDCGGEDFIIIGFTGFEKV
;
A
#
# COMPACT_ATOMS: atom_id res chain seq x y z
N MET A 1 -13.86 11.44 6.86
CA MET A 1 -13.46 12.33 7.98
C MET A 1 -13.66 11.59 9.30
N ILE A 2 -12.56 11.16 9.93
CA ILE A 2 -12.54 10.45 11.21
C ILE A 2 -12.13 11.44 12.30
N ASN A 3 -12.82 11.40 13.43
CA ASN A 3 -12.43 12.15 14.61
C ASN A 3 -11.27 11.41 15.33
N PRO A 4 -10.05 11.98 15.39
CA PRO A 4 -8.88 11.28 15.91
C PRO A 4 -8.90 11.06 17.43
N ASN A 5 -9.82 11.69 18.17
CA ASN A 5 -9.96 11.47 19.60
C ASN A 5 -10.98 10.36 19.93
N THR A 6 -11.99 10.19 19.09
CA THR A 6 -13.07 9.21 19.32
C THR A 6 -12.99 8.00 18.41
N LYS A 7 -12.18 8.06 17.35
CA LYS A 7 -12.06 7.05 16.27
C LYS A 7 -13.38 6.75 15.56
N VAL A 8 -14.36 7.66 15.62
CA VAL A 8 -15.64 7.52 14.93
C VAL A 8 -15.60 8.29 13.60
N PHE A 9 -16.14 7.68 12.54
CA PHE A 9 -16.31 8.31 11.23
C PHE A 9 -17.53 9.24 11.22
N GLU A 10 -17.37 10.50 10.79
CA GLU A 10 -18.46 11.50 10.79
C GLU A 10 -18.86 12.02 9.39
N ASN A 11 -18.04 11.88 8.35
CA ASN A 11 -18.46 12.27 6.99
C ASN A 11 -17.58 11.68 5.87
N TYR A 12 -18.19 11.35 4.73
CA TYR A 12 -17.51 10.90 3.51
C TYR A 12 -17.54 12.04 2.49
N THR A 13 -16.37 12.50 2.06
CA THR A 13 -16.23 13.29 0.83
C THR A 13 -15.45 12.44 -0.15
N ASP A 14 -16.07 12.17 -1.29
CA ASP A 14 -15.86 11.10 -2.28
C ASP A 14 -14.43 10.75 -2.74
N GLU A 15 -13.37 11.44 -2.32
CA GLU A 15 -12.01 11.21 -2.87
C GLU A 15 -10.89 11.18 -1.83
N SER A 16 -11.17 11.06 -0.53
CA SER A 16 -10.10 11.13 0.47
C SER A 16 -10.36 10.31 1.72
N PHE A 17 -9.93 9.05 1.68
CA PHE A 17 -9.45 8.34 2.88
C PHE A 17 -8.18 8.98 3.48
N LEU A 18 -7.70 10.07 2.90
CA LEU A 18 -6.37 10.62 3.13
C LEU A 18 -6.31 11.88 4.00
N TYR A 19 -7.34 12.22 4.79
CA TYR A 19 -7.25 13.36 5.71
C TYR A 19 -7.87 13.06 7.08
N GLY A 20 -7.01 12.98 8.10
CA GLY A 20 -7.39 13.06 9.50
C GLY A 20 -7.44 14.53 9.93
N TRP A 21 -8.60 15.03 10.33
CA TRP A 21 -8.72 16.38 10.87
C TRP A 21 -8.57 16.32 12.39
N CYS A 22 -7.48 16.90 12.92
CA CYS A 22 -7.29 16.98 14.36
C CYS A 22 -7.96 18.24 14.92
N ASN A 23 -9.07 18.08 15.65
CA ASN A 23 -9.80 19.19 16.28
C ASN A 23 -9.02 19.91 17.39
N VAL A 24 -7.98 19.27 17.96
CA VAL A 24 -7.13 19.89 18.99
C VAL A 24 -6.05 20.76 18.35
N CYS A 25 -5.44 20.26 17.26
CA CYS A 25 -4.37 20.96 16.55
C CYS A 25 -4.89 21.85 15.41
N GLN A 26 -6.19 21.85 15.14
CA GLN A 26 -6.88 22.54 14.02
C GLN A 26 -6.16 22.37 12.67
N THR A 27 -5.61 21.18 12.43
CA THR A 27 -4.81 20.90 11.24
C THR A 27 -5.31 19.60 10.63
N GLY A 28 -5.58 19.62 9.32
CA GLY A 28 -5.77 18.43 8.51
C GLY A 28 -4.42 17.79 8.21
N ARG A 29 -4.26 16.51 8.53
CA ARG A 29 -3.05 15.74 8.25
C ARG A 29 -3.36 14.61 7.29
N THR A 30 -2.55 14.51 6.25
CA THR A 30 -2.49 13.35 5.37
C THR A 30 -1.94 12.17 6.15
N LEU A 31 -2.70 11.07 6.23
CA LEU A 31 -2.36 9.92 7.09
C LEU A 31 -1.20 9.08 6.53
N THR A 32 -1.02 9.05 5.21
CA THR A 32 0.12 8.41 4.55
C THR A 32 0.46 9.22 3.29
N ASP A 33 1.73 9.56 3.12
CA ASP A 33 2.19 10.19 1.88
C ASP A 33 2.43 9.09 0.84
N VAL A 34 1.45 8.93 -0.06
CA VAL A 34 1.45 7.88 -1.08
C VAL A 34 2.66 8.02 -2.02
N GLU A 35 3.12 9.26 -2.25
CA GLU A 35 4.28 9.55 -3.09
C GLU A 35 5.57 9.03 -2.43
N ASP A 36 5.72 9.18 -1.11
CA ASP A 36 6.86 8.62 -0.38
C ASP A 36 6.90 7.09 -0.47
N VAL A 37 5.77 6.41 -0.31
CA VAL A 37 5.70 4.93 -0.42
C VAL A 37 6.08 4.48 -1.84
N LYS A 38 5.54 5.14 -2.86
CA LYS A 38 5.90 4.89 -4.27
C LYS A 38 7.38 5.11 -4.54
N ALA A 39 7.96 6.20 -4.03
CA ALA A 39 9.39 6.49 -4.18
C ALA A 39 10.27 5.46 -3.48
N ILE A 40 9.86 4.96 -2.29
CA ILE A 40 10.55 3.88 -1.58
C ILE A 40 10.50 2.58 -2.40
N ILE A 41 9.35 2.25 -2.98
CA ILE A 41 9.16 1.08 -3.85
C ILE A 41 10.08 1.18 -5.06
N ASP A 42 10.08 2.29 -5.80
CA ASP A 42 10.94 2.50 -6.98
C ASP A 42 12.42 2.36 -6.62
N ASN A 43 12.87 3.04 -5.56
CA ASN A 43 14.27 2.99 -5.12
C ASN A 43 14.71 1.58 -4.69
N ASN A 44 13.84 0.85 -3.99
CA ASN A 44 14.15 -0.54 -3.61
C ASN A 44 14.13 -1.48 -4.83
N PHE A 45 13.23 -1.26 -5.78
CA PHE A 45 13.15 -2.05 -7.00
C PHE A 45 14.41 -1.89 -7.85
N SER A 46 14.87 -0.64 -8.05
CA SER A 46 16.14 -0.37 -8.75
C SER A 46 17.31 -1.05 -8.06
N LYS A 47 17.46 -0.86 -6.74
CA LYS A 47 18.53 -1.50 -5.95
C LYS A 47 18.49 -3.02 -6.02
N PHE A 48 17.30 -3.60 -6.00
CA PHE A 48 17.13 -5.04 -6.11
C PHE A 48 17.55 -5.53 -7.49
N CYS A 49 17.09 -4.89 -8.55
CA CYS A 49 17.42 -5.23 -9.93
C CYS A 49 18.92 -5.09 -10.20
N GLU A 50 19.56 -4.01 -9.72
CA GLU A 50 21.01 -3.80 -9.83
C GLU A 50 21.81 -4.87 -9.08
N LYS A 51 21.36 -5.28 -7.88
CA LYS A 51 22.05 -6.28 -7.06
C LYS A 51 21.89 -7.69 -7.60
N ASN A 52 20.70 -8.01 -8.10
CA ASN A 52 20.31 -9.39 -8.43
C ASN A 52 20.33 -9.70 -9.92
N GLY A 53 20.31 -8.68 -10.79
CA GLY A 53 20.23 -8.83 -12.24
C GLY A 53 18.90 -9.42 -12.74
N CYS A 54 17.89 -9.50 -11.88
CA CYS A 54 16.57 -10.04 -12.18
C CYS A 54 15.48 -9.23 -11.50
N GLU A 55 14.26 -9.34 -12.03
CA GLU A 55 13.07 -8.79 -11.41
C GLU A 55 12.72 -9.56 -10.12
N PRO A 56 12.14 -8.91 -9.11
CA PRO A 56 11.70 -9.55 -7.88
C PRO A 56 10.54 -10.53 -8.16
N GLY A 57 10.50 -11.64 -7.42
CA GLY A 57 9.42 -12.61 -7.55
C GLY A 57 8.15 -12.17 -6.81
N TYR A 58 8.34 -11.57 -5.63
CA TYR A 58 7.26 -11.02 -4.82
C TYR A 58 7.74 -9.86 -3.94
N VAL A 59 6.78 -9.14 -3.37
CA VAL A 59 6.99 -8.03 -2.45
C VAL A 59 6.23 -8.27 -1.16
N ILE A 60 6.82 -7.85 -0.05
CA ILE A 60 6.19 -7.84 1.27
C ILE A 60 5.83 -6.39 1.59
N CYS A 61 4.55 -6.15 1.86
CA CYS A 61 4.02 -4.81 2.14
C CYS A 61 2.90 -4.86 3.18
N THR A 62 2.69 -3.73 3.85
CA THR A 62 1.59 -3.56 4.80
C THR A 62 0.42 -2.89 4.10
N ILE A 63 -0.75 -3.53 4.16
CA ILE A 63 -2.00 -2.99 3.66
C ILE A 63 -2.87 -2.51 4.81
N VAL A 64 -3.78 -1.59 4.50
CA VAL A 64 -4.91 -1.22 5.35
C VAL A 64 -6.22 -1.48 4.61
N TRP A 65 -7.17 -2.13 5.29
CA TRP A 65 -8.52 -2.37 4.77
C TRP A 65 -9.34 -1.09 4.84
N LYS A 66 -10.12 -0.81 3.78
CA LYS A 66 -11.00 0.36 3.71
C LYS A 66 -12.22 0.25 4.63
N ASP A 67 -12.69 -0.97 4.90
CA ASP A 67 -13.89 -1.22 5.71
C ASP A 67 -13.66 -1.04 7.21
N ASP A 68 -12.70 -1.79 7.79
CA ASP A 68 -12.51 -1.86 9.26
C ASP A 68 -11.23 -1.15 9.73
N ASN A 69 -10.47 -0.52 8.82
CA ASN A 69 -9.16 0.08 9.12
C ASN A 69 -8.14 -0.93 9.70
N GLY A 70 -8.37 -2.24 9.55
CA GLY A 70 -7.43 -3.29 9.92
C GLY A 70 -6.15 -3.18 9.08
N CYS A 71 -4.99 -3.36 9.72
CA CYS A 71 -3.68 -3.30 9.06
C CYS A 71 -3.00 -4.66 9.13
N GLU A 72 -2.54 -5.17 8.00
CA GLU A 72 -1.98 -6.52 7.89
C GLU A 72 -0.77 -6.52 6.95
N GLU A 73 0.23 -7.35 7.24
CA GLU A 73 1.34 -7.58 6.32
C GLU A 73 0.97 -8.69 5.34
N VAL A 74 1.13 -8.40 4.05
CA VAL A 74 0.74 -9.29 2.96
C VAL A 74 1.89 -9.45 1.97
N LYS A 75 1.85 -10.56 1.24
CA LYS A 75 2.78 -10.85 0.14
C LYS A 75 2.06 -10.66 -1.18
N ILE A 76 2.59 -9.80 -2.04
CA ILE A 76 2.06 -9.56 -3.39
C ILE A 76 3.05 -10.13 -4.39
N LYS A 77 2.59 -11.02 -5.27
CA LYS A 77 3.42 -11.60 -6.32
C LYS A 77 3.63 -10.58 -7.43
N MET A 78 4.86 -10.51 -7.97
CA MET A 78 5.25 -9.57 -9.03
C MET A 78 5.41 -10.26 -10.40
N SER A 79 5.19 -11.58 -10.50
CA SER A 79 5.37 -12.36 -11.72
C SER A 79 4.13 -13.17 -12.09
N SER A 80 3.85 -13.22 -13.40
CA SER A 80 2.73 -13.97 -13.98
C SER A 80 3.03 -15.47 -14.17
N ASP A 81 4.24 -15.95 -13.84
CA ASP A 81 4.71 -17.29 -14.24
C ASP A 81 4.03 -18.46 -13.52
N SER A 82 3.31 -18.22 -12.41
CA SER A 82 2.41 -19.22 -11.83
C SER A 82 1.40 -18.57 -10.88
N ARG A 83 0.11 -18.87 -11.02
CA ARG A 83 -0.96 -18.41 -10.11
C ARG A 83 -1.34 -19.46 -9.07
N ASP A 84 -0.48 -20.46 -8.88
CA ASP A 84 -0.76 -21.68 -8.10
C ASP A 84 -0.21 -21.65 -6.67
N ASP A 85 0.28 -20.50 -6.19
CA ASP A 85 0.78 -20.35 -4.82
C ASP A 85 -0.29 -19.68 -3.94
N ASP A 86 -1.01 -20.48 -3.15
CA ASP A 86 -2.01 -20.02 -2.16
C ASP A 86 -1.42 -19.11 -1.03
N ASP A 87 -0.11 -18.86 -1.03
CA ASP A 87 0.57 -18.02 -0.02
C ASP A 87 0.55 -16.52 -0.36
N PHE A 88 0.19 -16.15 -1.59
CA PHE A 88 0.13 -14.74 -2.02
C PHE A 88 -1.27 -14.15 -1.88
N PHE A 89 -1.33 -12.95 -1.31
CA PHE A 89 -2.56 -12.20 -1.10
C PHE A 89 -3.08 -11.56 -2.40
N PHE A 90 -2.16 -11.04 -3.22
CA PHE A 90 -2.50 -10.35 -4.46
C PHE A 90 -1.43 -10.60 -5.53
N TYR A 91 -1.79 -10.37 -6.78
CA TYR A 91 -0.93 -10.57 -7.94
C TYR A 91 -0.85 -9.29 -8.74
N CYS A 92 0.37 -8.82 -8.99
CA CYS A 92 0.65 -7.70 -9.87
C CYS A 92 1.55 -8.19 -11.01
N ASP A 93 1.20 -7.83 -12.24
CA ASP A 93 2.01 -8.15 -13.42
C ASP A 93 3.07 -7.07 -13.66
N SER A 94 3.00 -5.93 -12.96
CA SER A 94 3.91 -4.81 -13.12
C SER A 94 4.10 -3.96 -11.86
N LEU A 95 5.23 -3.24 -11.79
CA LEU A 95 5.48 -2.23 -10.75
C LEU A 95 4.45 -1.09 -10.77
N THR A 96 3.87 -0.80 -11.94
CA THR A 96 2.82 0.21 -12.08
C THR A 96 1.55 -0.20 -11.35
N GLU A 97 1.14 -1.46 -11.45
CA GLU A 97 0.00 -1.99 -10.70
C GLU A 97 0.27 -1.97 -9.20
N LEU A 98 1.47 -2.38 -8.77
CA LEU A 98 1.84 -2.30 -7.35
C LEU A 98 1.75 -0.86 -6.82
N LYS A 99 2.19 0.13 -7.62
CA LYS A 99 2.07 1.54 -7.26
C LYS A 99 0.63 2.03 -7.24
N ALA A 100 -0.23 1.51 -8.12
CA ALA A 100 -1.65 1.83 -8.12
C ALA A 100 -2.37 1.32 -6.86
N LEU A 101 -1.88 0.23 -6.25
CA LEU A 101 -2.39 -0.27 -4.95
C LEU A 101 -2.01 0.64 -3.77
N CYS A 102 -1.04 1.54 -3.93
CA CYS A 102 -0.74 2.57 -2.94
C CYS A 102 -1.74 3.74 -3.01
N ASP A 103 -2.39 3.93 -4.16
CA ASP A 103 -3.46 4.90 -4.33
C ASP A 103 -4.79 4.33 -3.83
N CYS A 104 -5.75 5.23 -3.54
CA CYS A 104 -7.11 4.83 -3.26
C CYS A 104 -7.82 4.42 -4.57
N GLY A 105 -7.43 3.25 -5.09
CA GLY A 105 -8.00 2.65 -6.31
C GLY A 105 -9.35 1.96 -6.07
N GLY A 106 -9.74 1.09 -6.99
CA GLY A 106 -10.98 0.30 -6.91
C GLY A 106 -10.95 -0.85 -5.90
N GLU A 107 -9.77 -1.22 -5.40
CA GLU A 107 -9.58 -2.34 -4.47
C GLU A 107 -10.05 -2.01 -3.04
N ASP A 108 -10.38 -3.02 -2.24
CA ASP A 108 -10.88 -2.83 -0.86
C ASP A 108 -9.76 -2.54 0.16
N PHE A 109 -8.51 -2.43 -0.30
CA PHE A 109 -7.33 -2.19 0.53
C PHE A 109 -6.41 -1.14 -0.11
N ILE A 110 -5.49 -0.60 0.71
CA ILE A 110 -4.47 0.36 0.28
C ILE A 110 -3.12 -0.04 0.89
N ILE A 111 -2.05 -0.02 0.10
CA ILE A 111 -0.69 -0.23 0.61
C ILE A 111 -0.22 1.04 1.34
N ILE A 112 0.12 0.88 2.62
CA ILE A 112 0.60 1.98 3.49
C ILE A 112 2.06 1.81 3.93
N GLY A 113 2.63 0.63 3.74
CA GLY A 113 3.98 0.30 4.16
C GLY A 113 4.66 -0.65 3.20
N PHE A 114 5.97 -0.48 3.04
CA PHE A 114 6.81 -1.34 2.21
C PHE A 114 7.90 -1.97 3.08
N THR A 115 7.97 -3.30 3.06
CA THR A 115 8.99 -4.06 3.82
C THR A 115 10.20 -4.36 2.93
N GLY A 116 9.97 -4.95 1.75
CA GLY A 116 11.07 -5.34 0.86
C GLY A 116 10.66 -6.21 -0.32
N PHE A 117 11.59 -6.36 -1.26
CA PHE A 117 11.50 -7.28 -2.39
C PHE A 117 12.27 -8.56 -2.13
N GLU A 118 11.71 -9.69 -2.56
CA GLU A 118 12.28 -11.02 -2.41
C GLU A 118 12.28 -11.77 -3.75
N LYS A 119 13.16 -12.78 -3.85
CA LYS A 119 13.18 -13.71 -4.98
C LYS A 119 12.21 -14.86 -4.73
N VAL A 120 11.59 -15.37 -5.80
CA VAL A 120 10.95 -16.70 -5.83
C VAL A 120 12.02 -17.79 -5.80
#